data_AF-X8CCC3-F1
#
_entry.id   AF-X8CCC3-F1
#
_cell.length_a   1.000
_cell.length_b   1.000
_cell.length_c   1.000
_cell.angle_alpha   90.00
_cell.angle_beta   90.00
_cell.angle_gamma   90.00
#
_symmetry.space_group_name_H-M   'P 1'
#
loop_
_entity.id
_entity.type
_entity.pdbx_description
1 polymer ?
#
loop_
_entity_poly.entity_id
_entity_poly.type
_entity_poly.pdbx_seq_one_letter_code
_entity_poly.pdbx_strand_id
1 'polypeptide(L)' 'MSTPPDVFSPAKLGPITLRNRTIKSATFEARTPEALVTDDLIEYHRLPAAGGSP' A
#
# COMPACT_ATOMS: atom_id res chain seq x y z
N MET A 1 3.84 -29.08 -11.97
CA MET A 1 4.19 -27.71 -11.51
C MET A 1 2.87 -26.94 -11.36
N SER A 2 2.68 -26.20 -10.27
CA SER A 2 1.46 -25.40 -10.08
C SER A 2 1.60 -24.05 -10.78
N THR A 3 0.54 -23.57 -11.41
CA THR A 3 0.49 -22.22 -12.02
C THR A 3 0.57 -21.17 -10.90
N PRO A 4 1.43 -20.14 -11.03
CA PRO A 4 1.46 -19.03 -10.08
C PRO A 4 0.09 -18.35 -9.95
N PRO A 5 -0.31 -17.87 -8.76
CA PRO A 5 -1.54 -17.12 -8.60
C PRO A 5 -1.53 -15.82 -9.42
N ASP A 6 -2.68 -15.42 -9.95
CA ASP A 6 -2.87 -14.13 -10.60
C ASP A 6 -2.62 -12.98 -9.60
N VAL A 7 -1.76 -12.03 -9.97
CA VAL A 7 -1.37 -10.86 -9.17
C VAL A 7 -2.59 -9.98 -8.84
N PHE A 8 -3.59 -9.90 -9.72
CA PHE A 8 -4.77 -9.07 -9.50
C PHE A 8 -5.93 -9.81 -8.82
N SER A 9 -5.81 -11.13 -8.64
CA SER A 9 -6.80 -11.90 -7.90
C SER A 9 -6.80 -11.58 -6.40
N PRO A 10 -7.96 -11.64 -5.71
CA PRO A 10 -8.03 -11.48 -4.27
C PRO A 10 -7.16 -12.50 -3.50
N ALA A 11 -6.70 -12.10 -2.32
CA ALA A 11 -5.91 -12.95 -1.43
C ALA A 11 -6.28 -12.74 0.04
N LYS A 12 -6.07 -13.77 0.87
CA LYS A 12 -6.16 -13.63 2.33
C LYS A 12 -4.82 -13.20 2.91
N LEU A 13 -4.85 -12.22 3.80
CA LEU A 13 -3.72 -11.84 4.64
C LEU A 13 -4.20 -11.88 6.09
N GLY A 14 -3.97 -13.00 6.78
CA GLY A 14 -4.56 -13.24 8.09
C GLY A 14 -6.10 -13.09 8.05
N PRO A 15 -6.71 -12.24 8.89
CA PRO A 15 -8.16 -12.09 8.95
C PRO A 15 -8.77 -11.26 7.81
N ILE A 16 -7.97 -10.51 7.04
CA ILE A 16 -8.49 -9.62 5.99
C ILE A 16 -8.38 -10.22 4.59
N THR A 17 -9.27 -9.77 3.69
CA THR A 17 -9.20 -10.07 2.25
C THR A 17 -8.61 -8.84 1.54
N LEU A 18 -7.53 -9.04 0.80
CA LEU A 18 -6.95 -8.06 -0.11
C LEU A 18 -7.64 -8.14 -1.47
N ARG A 19 -7.81 -6.97 -2.12
CA ARG A 19 -8.38 -6.90 -3.48
C ARG A 19 -7.46 -7.47 -4.56
N ASN A 20 -6.14 -7.46 -4.31
CA ASN A 20 -5.09 -7.96 -5.18
C ASN A 20 -3.87 -8.38 -4.33
N ARG A 21 -2.81 -8.82 -4.99
CA ARG A 21 -1.57 -9.30 -4.37
C ARG A 21 -0.44 -8.25 -4.42
N THR A 22 -0.78 -6.97 -4.57
CA THR A 22 0.17 -5.86 -4.59
C THR A 22 0.26 -5.21 -3.21
N ILE A 23 1.47 -5.06 -2.68
CA ILE A 23 1.74 -4.43 -1.39
C ILE A 23 2.67 -3.23 -1.58
N LYS A 24 2.30 -2.07 -1.04
CA LYS A 24 3.24 -0.95 -0.90
C LYS A 24 4.14 -1.23 0.30
N SER A 25 5.44 -1.38 0.05
CA SER A 25 6.44 -1.49 1.10
C SER A 25 6.66 -0.16 1.81
N ALA A 26 7.03 -0.23 3.09
CA ALA A 26 7.44 0.91 3.88
C ALA A 26 8.66 1.59 3.23
N THR A 27 8.62 2.92 3.16
CA THR A 27 9.67 3.78 2.62
C THR A 27 9.92 4.94 3.59
N PHE A 28 10.91 5.79 3.30
CA PHE A 28 11.02 7.10 3.95
C PHE A 28 10.53 8.16 2.96
N GLU A 29 9.43 8.81 3.30
CA GLU A 29 8.71 9.73 2.41
C GLU A 29 9.18 11.18 2.53
N ALA A 30 10.06 11.50 3.49
CA ALA A 30 10.51 12.86 3.80
C ALA A 30 9.35 13.83 4.13
N ARG A 31 8.30 13.32 4.79
CA ARG A 31 7.04 14.03 5.07
C ARG A 31 6.67 14.04 6.56
N THR A 32 7.64 13.79 7.44
CA THR A 32 7.49 13.76 8.90
C THR A 32 8.37 14.80 9.60
N PRO A 33 8.17 16.11 9.36
CA PRO A 33 8.85 17.13 10.14
C PRO A 33 8.60 16.91 11.63
N GLU A 34 9.62 17.16 12.45
CA GLU A 34 9.57 16.96 13.91
C GLU A 34 9.22 15.51 14.33
N ALA A 35 9.43 14.54 13.44
CA ALA A 35 9.04 13.14 13.62
C ALA A 35 7.53 12.92 13.86
N LEU A 36 6.70 13.87 13.41
CA LEU A 36 5.25 13.81 13.54
C LEU A 36 4.58 13.39 12.24
N VAL A 37 3.40 12.78 12.37
CA VAL A 37 2.49 12.58 11.24
C VAL A 37 1.93 13.93 10.83
N THR A 38 1.86 14.19 9.52
CA THR A 38 1.36 15.44 8.94
C THR A 38 0.28 15.17 7.89
N ASP A 39 -0.47 16.20 7.52
CA ASP A 39 -1.42 16.14 6.42
C ASP A 39 -0.74 15.75 5.10
N ASP A 40 0.49 16.22 4.87
CA ASP A 40 1.29 15.84 3.70
C ASP A 40 1.61 14.34 3.66
N LEU A 41 1.93 13.73 4.81
CA LEU A 41 2.14 12.28 4.90
C LEU A 41 0.84 11.51 4.67
N ILE A 42 -0.28 12.03 5.19
CA ILE A 42 -1.61 11.42 5.00
C ILE A 42 -1.96 11.44 3.51
N GLU A 43 -1.87 12.59 2.85
CA GLU A 43 -2.21 12.72 1.44
C GLU A 43 -1.31 11.85 0.56
N TYR A 44 0.00 11.80 0.88
CA TYR A 44 0.92 10.90 0.21
C TYR A 44 0.46 9.42 0.26
N HIS A 45 -0.14 8.97 1.37
CA HIS A 45 -0.67 7.60 1.49
C HIS A 45 -2.04 7.42 0.83
N ARG A 46 -2.87 8.48 0.75
CA ARG A 46 -4.18 8.42 0.09
C ARG A 46 -4.07 8.19 -1.41
N LEU A 47 -3.10 8.83 -2.08
CA LEU A 47 -2.86 8.69 -3.52
C LEU A 47 -2.64 7.22 -3.98
N PRO A 48 -1.67 6.46 -3.44
CA PRO A 48 -1.46 5.06 -3.81
C PRO A 48 -2.62 4.15 -3.35
N ALA A 49 -3.29 4.48 -2.24
CA ALA A 49 -4.49 3.75 -1.82
C ALA A 49 -5.63 3.88 -2.84
N ALA A 50 -5.79 5.06 -3.45
CA ALA A 50 -6.72 5.32 -4.54
C ALA A 50 -6.26 4.77 -5.90
N GLY A 51 -5.01 4.27 -6.01
CA GLY A 51 -4.44 3.73 -7.24
C GLY A 51 -3.64 4.74 -8.09
N GLY A 52 -3.40 5.95 -7.58
CA GLY A 52 -2.49 6.92 -8.21
C GLY A 52 -1.02 6.65 -7.88
N SER A 53 -0.10 7.19 -8.68
CA SER A 53 1.31 7.29 -8.31
C SER A 53 1.56 8.64 -7.63
N PRO A 54 2.39 8.72 -6.57
CA PRO A 54 2.82 10.01 -6.01
C PRO A 54 3.59 10.84 -7.03
#